data_AF-A0A816M5T5-F1
#
_entry.id   AF-A0A816M5T5-F1
#
_cell.length_a   1.000
_cell.length_b   1.000
_cell.length_c   1.000
_cell.angle_alpha   90.00
_cell.angle_beta   90.00
_cell.angle_gamma   90.00
#
_symmetry.space_group_name_H-M   'P 1'
#
loop_
_entity.id
_entity.type
_entity.pdbx_description
1 polymer ?
#
loop_
_entity_poly.entity_id
_entity_poly.type
_entity_poly.pdbx_seq_one_letter_code
_entity_poly.pdbx_strand_id
1 'polypeptide(L)'
;VKPVSTNQDDYVDEGDPDHTCVHCGAIMWYGERINKSKYRRKPIFTLCCMQGQVQLPYLKKPPDFLMKLLTGNDKLSKHFQRNTRPYNMVFSFTSLGGKVENSLKKGAGPQMFQLHGENYHLARSLTPNEGGKAAFGQLYIVDTENEVENRSNALR
;
A
#
# COMPACT_ATOMS: atom_id res chain seq x y z
N VAL A 1 7.92 -37.18 -33.44
CA VAL A 1 7.79 -35.78 -32.95
C VAL A 1 6.57 -35.72 -32.05
N LYS A 2 6.76 -35.66 -30.73
CA LYS A 2 5.65 -35.46 -29.79
C LYS A 2 5.30 -33.96 -29.79
N PRO A 3 4.02 -33.57 -29.86
CA PRO A 3 3.67 -32.16 -29.72
C PRO A 3 3.99 -31.72 -28.30
N VAL A 4 4.76 -30.64 -28.20
CA VAL A 4 5.03 -29.92 -26.95
C VAL A 4 3.69 -29.32 -26.50
N SER A 5 3.19 -29.76 -25.35
CA SER A 5 2.04 -29.14 -24.69
C SER A 5 2.41 -27.72 -24.32
N THR A 6 1.75 -26.75 -24.94
CA THR A 6 1.84 -25.33 -24.60
C THR A 6 1.50 -25.11 -23.13
N ASN A 7 2.42 -24.42 -22.43
CA ASN A 7 2.34 -24.01 -21.03
C ASN A 7 0.98 -23.36 -20.71
N GLN A 8 0.40 -23.74 -19.57
CA GLN A 8 -0.85 -23.18 -19.07
C GLN A 8 -0.60 -22.50 -17.72
N ASP A 9 0.26 -21.48 -17.73
CA ASP A 9 0.32 -20.46 -16.67
C ASP A 9 -0.51 -19.26 -17.14
N ASP A 10 -1.78 -19.52 -17.46
CA ASP A 10 -2.72 -18.46 -17.83
C ASP A 10 -3.15 -17.73 -16.54
N TYR A 11 -3.08 -16.41 -16.56
CA TYR A 11 -3.60 -15.57 -15.50
C TYR A 11 -5.11 -15.85 -15.32
N VAL A 12 -5.51 -16.16 -14.08
CA VAL A 12 -6.93 -16.32 -13.76
C VAL A 12 -7.56 -14.93 -13.66
N ASP A 13 -8.32 -14.57 -14.69
CA ASP A 13 -9.13 -13.36 -14.70
C ASP A 13 -10.49 -13.61 -14.03
N GLU A 14 -10.72 -12.96 -12.89
CA GLU A 14 -11.98 -13.01 -12.13
C GLU A 14 -12.98 -11.94 -12.59
N GLY A 15 -12.62 -11.14 -13.61
CA GLY A 15 -13.41 -10.03 -14.13
C GLY A 15 -13.36 -8.79 -13.24
N ASP A 16 -14.26 -7.85 -13.54
CA ASP A 16 -14.40 -6.61 -12.78
C ASP A 16 -15.13 -6.84 -11.44
N PRO A 17 -14.81 -6.06 -10.40
CA PRO A 17 -15.56 -6.08 -9.14
C PRO A 17 -16.86 -5.29 -9.32
N ASP A 18 -17.85 -5.89 -9.99
CA ASP A 18 -19.14 -5.27 -10.32
C ASP A 18 -20.28 -5.66 -9.36
N HIS A 19 -20.00 -6.55 -8.41
CA HIS A 19 -20.98 -6.99 -7.42
C HIS A 19 -20.90 -6.17 -6.13
N THR A 20 -22.03 -6.01 -5.47
CA THR A 20 -22.12 -5.26 -4.22
C THR A 20 -22.72 -6.11 -3.12
N CYS A 21 -22.10 -6.09 -1.94
CA CYS A 21 -22.66 -6.75 -0.77
C CYS A 21 -23.96 -6.07 -0.32
N VAL A 22 -25.02 -6.86 -0.17
CA VAL A 22 -26.36 -6.38 0.20
C VAL A 22 -26.44 -5.77 1.61
N HIS A 23 -25.48 -6.05 2.48
CA HIS A 23 -25.49 -5.60 3.87
C HIS A 23 -24.70 -4.31 4.07
N CYS A 24 -23.48 -4.21 3.53
CA CYS A 24 -22.58 -3.08 3.78
C CYS A 24 -22.25 -2.23 2.54
N GLY A 25 -22.70 -2.63 1.34
CA GLY A 25 -22.38 -1.89 0.12
C GLY A 25 -20.94 -2.06 -0.38
N ALA A 26 -20.14 -2.96 0.22
CA ALA A 26 -18.79 -3.24 -0.25
C ALA A 26 -18.83 -3.79 -1.69
N ILE A 27 -17.93 -3.29 -2.53
CA ILE A 27 -17.72 -3.76 -3.89
C ILE A 27 -16.90 -5.05 -3.82
N MET A 28 -17.34 -6.09 -4.54
CA MET A 28 -16.83 -7.46 -4.46
C MET A 28 -16.68 -8.05 -5.87
N TRP A 29 -15.74 -8.97 -6.04
CA TRP A 29 -15.70 -9.84 -7.22
C TRP A 29 -16.72 -10.98 -7.08
N TYR A 30 -17.29 -11.46 -8.20
CA TYR A 30 -18.23 -12.59 -8.16
C TYR A 30 -17.61 -13.85 -7.52
N GLY A 31 -16.31 -14.06 -7.75
CA GLY A 31 -15.51 -15.15 -7.20
C GLY A 31 -15.36 -15.13 -5.69
N GLU A 32 -15.58 -13.99 -5.03
CA GLU A 32 -15.49 -13.86 -3.57
C GLU A 32 -16.75 -14.33 -2.82
N ARG A 33 -17.80 -14.71 -3.55
CA ARG A 33 -19.05 -15.20 -2.95
C ARG A 33 -18.83 -16.51 -2.19
N ILE A 34 -19.67 -16.74 -1.19
CA ILE A 34 -19.78 -18.06 -0.55
C ILE A 34 -20.43 -19.06 -1.51
N ASN A 35 -20.13 -20.35 -1.31
CA ASN A 35 -20.67 -21.46 -2.13
C ASN A 35 -20.37 -21.27 -3.63
N LYS A 36 -19.09 -21.15 -3.99
CA LYS A 36 -18.62 -20.92 -5.37
C LYS A 36 -19.12 -21.97 -6.37
N SER A 37 -19.45 -23.19 -5.92
CA SER A 37 -20.00 -24.26 -6.76
C SER A 37 -21.41 -23.99 -7.29
N LYS A 38 -22.16 -23.03 -6.72
CA LYS A 38 -23.51 -22.70 -7.15
C LYS A 38 -23.54 -21.31 -7.80
N TYR A 39 -24.19 -21.22 -8.95
CA TYR A 39 -24.54 -19.93 -9.53
C TYR A 39 -25.64 -19.27 -8.68
N ARG A 40 -25.45 -17.99 -8.34
CA ARG A 40 -26.45 -17.20 -7.61
C ARG A 40 -26.57 -15.83 -8.26
N ARG A 41 -27.78 -15.51 -8.75
CA ARG A 41 -28.09 -14.18 -9.29
C ARG A 41 -27.85 -13.05 -8.28
N LYS A 42 -27.98 -13.34 -6.98
CA LYS A 42 -27.59 -12.47 -5.88
C LYS A 42 -26.49 -13.16 -5.06
N PRO A 43 -25.21 -12.86 -5.30
CA PRO A 43 -24.12 -13.44 -4.54
C PRO A 43 -24.16 -12.98 -3.08
N ILE A 44 -23.69 -13.84 -2.18
CA ILE A 44 -23.59 -13.55 -0.74
C ILE A 44 -22.11 -13.56 -0.38
N PHE A 45 -21.70 -12.58 0.42
CA PHE A 45 -20.30 -12.37 0.78
C PHE A 45 -20.12 -12.36 2.30
N THR A 46 -19.04 -12.96 2.77
CA THR A 46 -18.64 -12.94 4.18
C THR A 46 -17.40 -12.08 4.43
N LEU A 47 -16.56 -11.87 3.40
CA LEU A 47 -15.27 -11.20 3.52
C LEU A 47 -15.36 -9.74 4.02
N CYS A 48 -16.45 -9.04 3.70
CA CYS A 48 -16.60 -7.62 4.03
C CYS A 48 -17.20 -7.36 5.42
N CYS A 49 -18.42 -7.83 5.68
CA CYS A 49 -19.18 -7.54 6.90
C CYS A 49 -19.69 -8.80 7.60
N MET A 50 -19.18 -9.97 7.23
CA MET A 50 -19.66 -11.26 7.74
C MET A 50 -21.19 -11.39 7.64
N GLN A 51 -21.75 -11.12 6.46
CA GLN A 51 -23.21 -11.15 6.22
C GLN A 51 -24.01 -10.20 7.13
N GLY A 52 -23.43 -9.03 7.45
CA GLY A 52 -24.05 -8.01 8.28
C GLY A 52 -23.83 -8.19 9.79
N GLN A 53 -23.06 -9.18 10.21
CA GLN A 53 -22.69 -9.36 11.63
C GLN A 53 -21.70 -8.28 12.10
N VAL A 54 -20.90 -7.72 11.18
CA VAL A 54 -19.94 -6.67 11.47
C VAL A 54 -20.37 -5.38 10.79
N GLN A 55 -20.62 -4.34 11.58
CA GLN A 55 -20.81 -2.99 11.06
C GLN A 55 -19.44 -2.30 10.95
N LEU A 56 -18.92 -2.21 9.73
CA LEU A 56 -17.70 -1.45 9.47
C LEU A 56 -18.04 0.04 9.48
N PRO A 57 -17.35 0.88 10.29
CA PRO A 57 -17.54 2.32 10.22
C PRO A 57 -17.04 2.83 8.88
N TYR A 58 -17.73 3.83 8.32
CA TYR A 58 -17.24 4.53 7.14
C TYR A 58 -15.91 5.21 7.43
N LEU A 59 -15.05 5.27 6.40
CA LEU A 59 -13.80 6.02 6.49
C LEU A 59 -14.12 7.48 6.82
N LYS A 60 -13.44 8.01 7.83
CA LYS A 60 -13.53 9.43 8.16
C LYS A 60 -13.02 10.23 6.97
N LYS A 61 -13.73 11.31 6.63
CA LYS A 61 -13.25 12.24 5.60
C LYS A 61 -11.89 12.78 6.03
N PRO A 62 -10.86 12.74 5.17
CA PRO A 62 -9.59 13.36 5.50
C PRO A 62 -9.78 14.88 5.68
N PRO A 63 -8.92 15.54 6.48
CA PRO A 63 -8.88 17.00 6.54
C PRO A 63 -8.86 17.62 5.15
N ASP A 64 -9.58 18.74 4.96
CA ASP A 64 -9.78 19.33 3.62
C ASP A 64 -8.46 19.71 2.94
N PHE A 65 -7.44 20.10 3.72
CA PHE A 65 -6.09 20.34 3.22
C PHE A 65 -5.48 19.09 2.55
N LEU A 66 -5.54 17.94 3.21
CA LEU A 66 -5.02 16.68 2.67
C LEU A 66 -5.84 16.22 1.46
N MET A 67 -7.17 16.38 1.53
CA MET A 67 -8.05 16.05 0.39
C MET A 67 -7.71 16.89 -0.84
N LYS A 68 -7.44 18.19 -0.64
CA LYS A 68 -6.99 19.08 -1.71
C LYS A 68 -5.64 18.66 -2.27
N LEU A 69 -4.67 18.29 -1.44
CA LEU A 69 -3.38 17.78 -1.93
C LEU A 69 -3.53 16.50 -2.77
N LEU A 70 -4.40 15.59 -2.34
CA LEU A 70 -4.63 14.30 -3.00
C LEU A 70 -5.38 14.42 -4.33
N THR A 71 -6.32 15.37 -4.45
CA THR A 71 -7.25 15.46 -5.60
C THR A 71 -7.11 16.73 -6.43
N GLY A 72 -6.35 17.72 -5.94
CA GLY A 72 -6.18 19.01 -6.58
C GLY A 72 -5.28 18.97 -7.81
N ASN A 73 -5.42 20.01 -8.65
CA ASN A 73 -4.70 20.13 -9.92
C ASN A 73 -3.63 21.25 -9.94
N ASP A 74 -3.46 21.97 -8.83
CA ASP A 74 -2.45 23.00 -8.68
C ASP A 74 -1.03 22.42 -8.55
N LYS A 75 -0.01 23.29 -8.60
CA LYS A 75 1.40 22.88 -8.55
C LYS A 75 1.75 22.13 -7.27
N LEU A 76 1.20 22.55 -6.13
CA LEU A 76 1.48 21.93 -4.83
C LEU A 76 0.85 20.54 -4.76
N SER A 77 -0.42 20.42 -5.18
CA SER A 77 -1.13 19.12 -5.22
C SER A 77 -0.43 18.12 -6.15
N LYS A 78 -0.02 18.56 -7.36
CA LYS A 78 0.76 17.70 -8.28
C LYS A 78 2.12 17.30 -7.72
N HIS A 79 2.79 18.19 -7.00
CA HIS A 79 4.04 17.86 -6.32
C HIS A 79 3.81 16.81 -5.24
N PHE A 80 2.77 16.98 -4.41
CA PHE A 80 2.41 16.02 -3.37
C PHE A 80 2.10 14.65 -3.96
N GLN A 81 1.21 14.57 -4.95
CA GLN A 81 0.80 13.30 -5.59
C GLN A 81 1.98 12.53 -6.20
N ARG A 82 2.95 13.24 -6.80
CA ARG A 82 4.16 12.62 -7.35
C ARG A 82 5.13 12.12 -6.28
N ASN A 83 5.08 12.70 -5.09
CA ASN A 83 6.03 12.44 -3.99
C ASN A 83 5.36 11.82 -2.75
N THR A 84 4.14 11.30 -2.86
CA THR A 84 3.39 10.69 -1.74
C THR A 84 4.20 9.61 -1.03
N ARG A 85 4.97 8.80 -1.77
CA ARG A 85 5.81 7.76 -1.19
C ARG A 85 6.91 8.34 -0.30
N PRO A 86 7.80 9.24 -0.77
CA PRO A 86 8.73 9.96 0.09
C PRO A 86 8.08 10.59 1.33
N TYR A 87 6.95 11.29 1.17
CA TYR A 87 6.25 11.89 2.30
C TYR A 87 5.82 10.85 3.34
N ASN A 88 5.26 9.71 2.93
CA ASN A 88 4.88 8.63 3.84
C ASN A 88 6.10 7.95 4.48
N MET A 89 7.21 7.85 3.75
CA MET A 89 8.44 7.21 4.25
C MET A 89 9.07 7.97 5.42
N VAL A 90 8.93 9.30 5.48
CA VAL A 90 9.43 10.12 6.60
C VAL A 90 8.81 9.73 7.94
N PHE A 91 7.57 9.24 7.93
CA PHE A 91 6.86 8.82 9.14
C PHE A 91 7.12 7.36 9.49
N SER A 92 7.90 6.63 8.69
CA SER A 92 8.19 5.22 8.91
C SER A 92 9.13 5.03 10.11
N PHE A 93 8.75 4.15 11.04
CA PHE A 93 9.54 3.85 12.23
C PHE A 93 10.74 2.95 11.94
N THR A 94 10.61 2.07 10.95
CA THR A 94 11.65 1.12 10.54
C THR A 94 11.94 1.31 9.06
N SER A 95 13.16 0.99 8.65
CA SER A 95 13.48 0.83 7.23
C SER A 95 13.33 -0.65 6.83
N LEU A 96 13.17 -0.88 5.54
CA LEU A 96 13.20 -2.24 4.98
C LEU A 96 14.65 -2.63 4.70
N GLY A 97 15.08 -3.75 5.27
CA GLY A 97 16.35 -4.40 4.97
C GLY A 97 16.12 -5.65 4.12
N GLY A 98 17.03 -5.89 3.20
CA GLY A 98 16.99 -7.06 2.32
C GLY A 98 17.93 -6.88 1.13
N LYS A 99 18.16 -7.95 0.37
CA LYS A 99 18.96 -7.89 -0.85
C LYS A 99 18.08 -7.36 -1.99
N VAL A 100 18.21 -6.08 -2.29
CA VAL A 100 17.52 -5.45 -3.43
C VAL A 100 18.28 -5.76 -4.72
N GLU A 101 17.59 -6.36 -5.68
CA GLU A 101 18.08 -6.55 -7.03
C GLU A 101 17.40 -5.56 -7.99
N ASN A 102 18.23 -4.73 -8.62
CA ASN A 102 17.80 -3.67 -9.54
C ASN A 102 17.93 -4.08 -11.02
N SER A 103 18.07 -5.38 -11.30
CA SER A 103 18.24 -5.93 -12.65
C SER A 103 16.94 -5.95 -13.46
N LEU A 104 15.79 -5.73 -12.82
CA LEU A 104 14.49 -5.71 -13.47
C LEU A 104 14.40 -4.59 -14.51
N LYS A 105 13.98 -4.95 -15.71
CA LYS A 105 13.70 -3.99 -16.78
C LYS A 105 12.56 -3.08 -16.36
N LYS A 106 12.75 -1.77 -16.54
CA LYS A 106 11.68 -0.78 -16.36
C LYS A 106 10.62 -1.01 -17.43
N GLY A 107 9.44 -1.46 -17.00
CA GLY A 107 8.25 -1.54 -17.84
C GLY A 107 7.51 -0.20 -17.90
N ALA A 108 6.34 -0.21 -18.54
CA ALA A 108 5.43 0.96 -18.60
C ALA A 108 4.66 1.21 -17.27
N GLY A 109 4.78 0.30 -16.30
CA GLY A 109 4.12 0.40 -14.99
C GLY A 109 4.97 1.11 -13.90
N PRO A 110 4.49 1.11 -12.65
CA PRO A 110 5.24 1.64 -11.51
C PRO A 110 6.64 1.04 -11.41
N GLN A 111 7.60 1.81 -10.87
CA GLN A 111 8.97 1.33 -10.74
C GLN A 111 9.02 0.13 -9.79
N MET A 112 9.34 -1.04 -10.34
CA MET A 112 9.49 -2.29 -9.62
C MET A 112 10.94 -2.45 -9.16
N PHE A 113 11.12 -3.11 -8.02
CA PHE A 113 12.40 -3.60 -7.53
C PHE A 113 12.18 -5.01 -6.98
N GLN A 114 13.18 -5.87 -7.09
CA GLN A 114 13.09 -7.24 -6.59
C GLN A 114 13.81 -7.34 -5.26
N LEU A 115 13.23 -8.06 -4.32
CA LEU A 115 13.87 -8.42 -3.06
C LEU A 115 14.16 -9.92 -3.06
N HIS A 116 15.37 -10.30 -2.68
CA HIS A 116 15.80 -11.70 -2.60
C HIS A 116 16.15 -12.10 -1.18
N GLY A 117 15.85 -13.37 -0.87
CA GLY A 117 16.17 -13.98 0.41
C GLY A 117 15.23 -13.51 1.52
N GLU A 118 15.80 -13.32 2.70
CA GLU A 118 15.08 -12.87 3.88
C GLU A 118 14.93 -11.35 3.87
N ASN A 119 13.71 -10.90 4.18
CA ASN A 119 13.40 -9.49 4.35
C ASN A 119 13.25 -9.20 5.84
N TYR A 120 13.83 -8.09 6.30
CA TYR A 120 13.83 -7.71 7.71
C TYR A 120 13.36 -6.26 7.86
N HIS A 121 12.69 -5.97 8.97
CA HIS A 121 12.51 -4.60 9.41
C HIS A 121 13.74 -4.16 10.20
N LEU A 122 14.44 -3.14 9.70
CA LEU A 122 15.58 -2.56 10.39
C LEU A 122 15.07 -1.47 11.33
N ALA A 123 14.97 -1.82 12.60
CA ALA A 123 14.88 -0.86 13.70
C ALA A 123 16.30 -0.42 14.05
N ARG A 124 16.58 0.89 13.91
CA ARG A 124 17.87 1.45 14.33
C ARG A 124 17.92 1.60 15.84
N SER A 125 19.11 1.92 16.36
CA SER A 125 19.31 2.37 17.74
C SER A 125 18.32 3.48 18.10
N LEU A 126 17.98 3.57 19.38
CA LEU A 126 17.03 4.57 19.87
C LEU A 126 17.53 6.00 19.64
N THR A 127 18.84 6.20 19.75
CA THR A 127 19.53 7.47 19.51
C THR A 127 20.42 7.37 18.27
N PRO A 128 20.72 8.49 17.59
CA PRO A 128 21.68 8.53 16.51
C PRO A 128 23.06 8.14 17.02
N ASN A 129 23.88 7.55 16.15
CA ASN A 129 25.29 7.34 16.44
C ASN A 129 26.00 8.70 16.56
N GLU A 130 27.18 8.73 17.19
CA GLU A 130 27.98 9.96 17.32
C GLU A 130 28.17 10.64 15.95
N GLY A 131 27.81 11.93 15.86
CA GLY A 131 27.85 12.71 14.62
C GLY A 131 26.79 12.38 13.57
N GLY A 132 25.93 11.38 13.81
CA GLY A 132 24.85 10.98 12.92
C GLY A 132 23.59 11.83 13.08
N LYS A 133 22.84 12.00 11.98
CA LYS A 133 21.50 12.61 12.01
C LYS A 133 20.44 11.57 12.38
N ALA A 134 19.41 12.01 13.10
CA ALA A 134 18.25 11.18 13.42
C ALA A 134 17.49 10.77 12.15
N ALA A 135 17.06 9.51 12.07
CA ALA A 135 16.25 8.99 10.98
C ALA A 135 15.24 7.94 11.48
N PHE A 136 14.14 7.77 10.73
CA PHE A 136 13.07 6.81 11.04
C PHE A 136 12.51 7.02 12.46
N GLY A 137 12.40 5.96 13.27
CA GLY A 137 11.93 6.04 14.65
C GLY A 137 12.67 7.04 15.54
N GLN A 138 13.93 7.37 15.25
CA GLN A 138 14.71 8.34 16.04
C GLN A 138 14.11 9.76 15.96
N LEU A 139 13.41 10.10 14.87
CA LEU A 139 12.78 11.42 14.68
C LEU A 139 11.69 11.71 15.72
N TYR A 140 11.17 10.69 16.40
CA TYR A 140 10.12 10.83 17.41
C TYR A 140 10.66 10.94 18.85
N ILE A 141 11.96 10.79 19.05
CA ILE A 141 12.57 10.61 20.39
C ILE A 141 13.66 11.63 20.66
N VAL A 142 14.49 11.93 19.67
CA VAL A 142 15.76 12.65 19.87
C VAL A 142 15.55 14.14 20.11
N ASP A 143 14.66 14.75 19.34
CA ASP A 143 14.41 16.19 19.38
C ASP A 143 13.00 16.47 18.86
N THR A 144 12.07 16.54 19.81
CA THR A 144 10.66 16.83 19.54
C THR A 144 10.42 18.30 19.21
N GLU A 145 11.32 19.20 19.61
CA GLU A 145 11.17 20.65 19.36
C GLU A 145 11.45 20.97 17.89
N ASN A 146 12.44 20.31 17.28
CA ASN A 146 12.83 20.51 15.89
C ASN A 146 12.31 19.40 14.94
N GLU A 147 11.26 18.67 15.33
CA GLU A 147 10.73 17.51 14.59
C GLU A 147 10.44 17.83 13.11
N VAL A 148 9.84 18.99 12.83
CA VAL A 148 9.48 19.42 11.47
C VAL A 148 10.72 19.63 10.60
N GLU A 149 11.74 20.30 11.14
CA GLU A 149 12.99 20.53 10.42
C GLU A 149 13.78 19.23 10.22
N ASN A 150 13.83 18.39 11.25
CA ASN A 150 14.48 17.08 11.19
C ASN A 150 13.84 16.19 10.10
N ARG A 151 12.51 16.17 10.02
CA ARG A 151 11.76 15.47 8.96
C ARG A 151 12.00 16.06 7.58
N SER A 152 12.01 17.39 7.46
CA SER A 152 12.29 18.06 6.18
C SER A 152 13.70 17.76 5.68
N ASN A 153 14.68 17.65 6.59
CA ASN A 153 16.05 17.32 6.24
C ASN A 153 16.22 15.83 5.86
N ALA A 154 15.34 14.95 6.32
CA ALA A 154 15.33 13.53 5.91
C ALA A 154 14.74 13.29 4.50
N LEU A 155 14.06 14.29 3.93
CA LEU A 155 13.51 14.24 2.57
C LEU A 155 14.47 14.74 1.48
N ARG A 156 15.58 15.37 1.87
CA ARG A 156 16.61 15.92 0.95
C ARG A 156 17.61 14.85 0.55
#